data_AF-A0A0C1UGB9-F1
#
_entry.id   AF-A0A0C1UGB9-F1
#
_cell.length_a   1.000
_cell.length_b   1.000
_cell.length_c   1.000
_cell.angle_alpha   90.00
_cell.angle_beta   90.00
_cell.angle_gamma   90.00
#
_symmetry.space_group_name_H-M   'P 1'
#
loop_
_entity.id
_entity.type
_entity.pdbx_description
1 polymer ?
#
loop_
_entity_poly.entity_id
_entity_poly.type
_entity_poly.pdbx_seq_one_letter_code
_entity_poly.pdbx_strand_id
1 'polypeptide(L)' 'MEELKCPKCNSTEIKRAASKTILLEPMDKIFALGSKLYANVCTDCGTVFDFTVDFPEDFK' A
#
# COMPACT_ATOMS: atom_id res chain seq x y z
N MET A 1 12.31 2.14 -19.28
CA MET A 1 11.46 2.16 -18.09
C MET A 1 10.73 0.84 -18.06
N GLU A 2 10.90 0.05 -17.00
CA GLU A 2 10.10 -1.16 -16.83
C GLU A 2 8.66 -0.74 -16.47
N GLU A 3 7.70 -1.24 -17.22
CA GLU A 3 6.28 -1.00 -16.97
C GLU A 3 5.83 -1.89 -15.79
N LEU A 4 5.21 -1.27 -14.78
CA LEU A 4 4.65 -1.98 -13.64
C LEU A 4 3.48 -2.85 -14.11
N LYS A 5 3.52 -4.15 -13.82
CA LYS A 5 2.50 -5.13 -14.22
C LYS A 5 1.81 -5.73 -13.01
N CYS A 6 0.51 -5.97 -13.13
CA CYS A 6 -0.26 -6.70 -12.14
C CYS A 6 0.30 -8.13 -12.00
N PRO A 7 0.68 -8.57 -10.80
CA PRO A 7 1.24 -9.91 -10.59
C PRO A 7 0.23 -11.04 -10.81
N LYS A 8 -1.07 -10.73 -10.91
CA LYS A 8 -2.14 -11.72 -11.09
C LYS A 8 -2.59 -11.85 -12.55
N CYS A 9 -2.76 -10.75 -13.28
CA CYS A 9 -3.31 -10.76 -14.64
C CYS A 9 -2.42 -10.13 -15.71
N ASN A 10 -1.20 -9.68 -15.35
CA ASN A 10 -0.24 -9.01 -16.24
C ASN A 10 -0.71 -7.69 -16.88
N SER A 11 -1.86 -7.15 -16.47
CA SER A 11 -2.31 -5.82 -16.90
C SER A 11 -1.34 -4.73 -16.45
N THR A 12 -1.21 -3.69 -17.28
CA THR A 12 -0.45 -2.46 -17.01
C THR A 12 -1.34 -1.33 -16.49
N GLU A 13 -2.67 -1.53 -16.40
CA GLU A 13 -3.62 -0.56 -15.87
C GLU A 13 -3.58 -0.56 -14.33
N ILE A 14 -2.58 0.15 -13.80
CA ILE A 14 -2.31 0.24 -12.36
C ILE A 14 -2.52 1.68 -11.87
N LYS A 15 -3.24 1.83 -10.75
CA LYS A 15 -3.42 3.09 -10.04
C LYS A 15 -2.87 3.00 -8.63
N ARG A 16 -2.33 4.11 -8.13
CA ARG A 16 -1.89 4.23 -6.75
C ARG A 16 -3.07 4.62 -5.87
N ALA A 17 -3.22 3.93 -4.74
CA ALA A 17 -4.26 4.19 -3.75
C ALA A 17 -3.63 4.45 -2.38
N ALA A 18 -4.34 5.19 -1.54
CA ALA A 18 -4.01 5.41 -0.14
C ALA A 18 -5.21 5.04 0.74
N SER A 19 -4.96 4.51 1.92
CA SER A 19 -6.00 4.29 2.92
C SER A 19 -6.57 5.62 3.39
N LYS A 20 -7.91 5.72 3.42
CA LYS A 20 -8.60 6.94 3.84
C LYS A 20 -8.74 7.04 5.36
N THR A 21 -9.04 5.91 6.01
CA THR A 21 -9.38 5.86 7.44
C THR A 21 -8.62 4.76 8.18
N ILE A 22 -7.98 3.83 7.46
CA ILE A 22 -7.19 2.76 8.05
C ILE A 22 -5.76 3.28 8.22
N LEU A 23 -5.28 3.28 9.46
CA LEU A 23 -3.88 3.51 9.79
C LEU A 23 -3.29 2.19 10.27
N LEU A 24 -2.03 1.93 9.91
CA LEU A 24 -1.27 0.82 10.47
C LEU A 24 -0.49 1.33 11.66
N GLU A 25 -0.55 0.59 12.76
CA GLU A 25 0.11 0.94 14.01
C GLU A 25 1.08 -0.18 14.42
N PRO A 26 2.29 0.16 14.90
CA PRO A 26 3.19 -0.81 15.52
C PRO A 26 2.55 -1.40 16.79
N MET A 27 2.58 -2.73 16.91
CA MET A 27 1.94 -3.43 18.03
C MET A 27 2.57 -3.14 19.39
N ASP A 28 3.84 -2.74 19.39
CA ASP A 28 4.68 -2.51 20.56
C ASP A 28 4.68 -1.04 21.04
N LYS A 29 4.07 -0.11 20.30
CA LYS A 29 4.01 1.31 20.69
C LYS A 29 2.57 1.80 20.88
N ILE A 30 2.14 1.80 22.14
CA ILE A 30 0.78 2.14 22.59
C ILE A 30 0.36 3.59 22.26
N PHE A 31 1.32 4.49 21.98
CA PHE A 31 1.07 5.91 21.67
C PHE A 31 1.45 6.32 20.23
N ALA A 32 1.61 5.37 19.32
CA ALA A 32 1.86 5.70 17.92
C ALA A 32 0.61 6.37 17.29
N LEU A 33 0.84 7.34 16.40
CA LEU A 33 -0.25 8.00 15.65
C LEU A 33 -0.75 7.16 14.47
N GLY A 34 -0.02 6.10 14.13
CA GLY A 34 -0.26 5.24 12.97
C GLY A 34 0.19 5.86 11.64
N SER A 35 0.43 5.01 10.65
CA SER A 35 0.89 5.40 9.31
C SER A 35 -0.16 5.06 8.25
N LYS A 36 -0.29 5.89 7.21
CA LYS A 36 -1.19 5.59 6.08
C LYS A 36 -0.61 4.48 5.24
N LEU A 37 -1.48 3.61 4.74
CA LEU A 37 -1.15 2.53 3.83
C LEU A 37 -1.32 2.99 2.39
N TYR A 38 -0.28 2.81 1.58
CA TYR A 38 -0.30 3.03 0.14
C TYR A 38 -0.18 1.70 -0.57
N ALA A 39 -0.82 1.57 -1.72
CA ALA A 39 -0.75 0.35 -2.52
C ALA A 39 -0.96 0.63 -4.00
N ASN A 40 -0.56 -0.33 -4.82
CA ASN A 40 -0.90 -0.39 -6.23
C ASN A 40 -2.17 -1.22 -6.41
N VAL A 41 -3.13 -0.71 -7.17
CA VAL A 41 -4.41 -1.36 -7.49
C VAL A 41 -4.49 -1.57 -8.99
N CYS A 42 -4.65 -2.83 -9.41
CA CYS A 42 -4.98 -3.15 -10.79
C CYS A 42 -6.47 -2.90 -11.02
N THR A 43 -6.79 -1.99 -11.94
CA THR A 43 -8.20 -1.62 -12.22
C THR A 43 -8.94 -2.68 -13.03
N ASP A 44 -8.23 -3.61 -13.66
CA ASP A 44 -8.86 -4.66 -14.47
C ASP A 44 -9.32 -5.86 -13.65
N CYS A 45 -8.55 -6.27 -12.63
CA CYS A 45 -8.84 -7.48 -11.85
C CYS A 45 -8.98 -7.25 -10.34
N GLY A 46 -8.80 -6.01 -9.87
CA GLY A 46 -8.95 -5.63 -8.47
C GLY A 46 -7.81 -6.09 -7.55
N THR A 47 -6.72 -6.63 -8.08
CA THR A 47 -5.56 -7.03 -7.27
C THR A 47 -4.90 -5.81 -6.66
N VAL A 48 -4.65 -5.87 -5.34
CA VAL A 48 -3.90 -4.85 -4.60
C VAL A 48 -2.55 -5.44 -4.17
N PHE A 49 -1.45 -4.74 -4.45
CA PHE A 49 -0.09 -5.22 -4.22
C PHE A 49 0.88 -4.06 -3.95
N ASP A 50 2.14 -4.38 -3.60
CA ASP A 50 3.20 -3.43 -3.24
C ASP A 50 2.77 -2.41 -2.18
N PHE A 51 2.34 -2.94 -1.03
CA PHE A 51 1.94 -2.13 0.11
C PHE A 51 3.15 -1.41 0.72
N THR A 52 3.01 -0.10 0.95
CA THR A 52 4.00 0.74 1.66
C THR A 52 3.33 1.65 2.67
N VAL A 53 4.06 2.19 3.63
CA VAL A 53 3.56 3.19 4.60
C VAL A 53 4.31 4.52 4.45
N ASP A 54 3.72 5.64 4.90
CA ASP A 54 4.38 6.97 4.84
C ASP A 54 5.47 7.16 5.90
N PHE A 55 5.33 6.60 7.09
CA PHE A 55 6.30 6.69 8.18
C PHE A 55 6.80 5.31 8.62
N PRO A 56 7.56 4.59 7.77
CA PRO A 56 8.07 3.26 8.11
C PRO A 56 8.98 3.23 9.34
N GLU A 57 9.59 4.35 9.72
CA GLU A 57 10.38 4.51 10.94
C GLU A 57 9.58 4.31 12.23
N ASP A 58 8.25 4.49 12.21
CA ASP A 58 7.40 4.25 13.37
C ASP A 58 7.36 2.77 13.77
N PHE A 59 7.73 1.87 12.86
CA PHE A 59 7.75 0.41 13.06
C PHE A 59 9.12 -0.17 13.43
N LYS A 60 10.11 0.67 13.76
CA LYS A 60 11.41 0.26 14.29
C LYS A 60 11.43 0.27 15.81
#